data_AF-A0A920JH61-F1
#
_entry.id   AF-A0A920JH61-F1
#
_cell.length_a   1.000
_cell.length_b   1.000
_cell.length_c   1.000
_cell.angle_alpha   90.00
_cell.angle_beta   90.00
_cell.angle_gamma   90.00
#
_symmetry.space_group_name_H-M   'P 1'
#
loop_
_entity.id
_entity.type
_entity.pdbx_description
1 polymer ?
#
loop_
_entity_poly.entity_id
_entity_poly.type
_entity_poly.pdbx_seq_one_letter_code
_entity_poly.pdbx_strand_id
1 'polypeptide(L)'
;MLSATFVHAETGVDTTANYGTDIWFSLLNDMDWGILEHEMATDQVLIDSLMQPHLFYDGRDEMNVYLDTYYQSDSSQFTGLTAPADDENMIFVTDNYGGQNNQYRIIQVDFKRSLILELKSGDLVWAYTGQFGSTVKGFGTGAGTVNQPLSIDVDYQGNLYYTQTGNYFPVHMIYPNLSGDFAVYTSGFQPEADDIMDPLWFQMHWI
;
A
#
# COMPACT_ATOMS: atom_id res chain seq x y z
N MET A 1 -29.19 11.09 -5.67
CA MET A 1 -27.86 10.45 -5.80
C MET A 1 -26.87 11.49 -5.32
N LEU A 2 -25.93 11.11 -4.46
CA LEU A 2 -24.92 12.02 -3.96
C LEU A 2 -23.90 12.30 -5.07
N SER A 3 -23.58 13.58 -5.31
CA SER A 3 -22.61 14.00 -6.34
C SER A 3 -21.89 15.26 -5.90
N ALA A 4 -20.74 15.53 -6.51
CA ALA A 4 -20.03 16.80 -6.37
C ALA A 4 -19.57 17.30 -7.74
N THR A 5 -19.36 18.61 -7.83
CA THR A 5 -18.77 19.25 -9.00
C THR A 5 -17.31 19.54 -8.73
N PHE A 6 -16.45 19.01 -9.59
CA PHE A 6 -15.01 19.22 -9.58
C PHE A 6 -14.63 20.24 -10.64
N VAL A 7 -13.63 21.06 -10.35
CA VAL A 7 -13.07 22.04 -11.29
C VAL A 7 -11.61 21.72 -11.54
N HIS A 8 -11.21 21.71 -12.81
CA HIS A 8 -9.82 21.54 -13.21
C HIS A 8 -9.04 22.84 -13.02
N ALA A 9 -7.91 22.79 -12.32
CA ALA A 9 -7.12 23.94 -11.88
C ALA A 9 -6.62 24.82 -13.05
N GLU A 10 -6.12 24.20 -14.13
CA GLU A 10 -5.61 24.95 -15.28
C GLU A 10 -6.68 25.42 -16.28
N THR A 11 -7.66 24.55 -16.59
CA THR A 11 -8.61 24.81 -17.68
C THR A 11 -9.91 25.47 -17.21
N GLY A 12 -10.21 25.41 -15.90
CA GLY A 12 -11.47 25.87 -15.34
C GLY A 12 -12.69 25.05 -15.79
N VAL A 13 -12.46 23.85 -16.34
CA VAL A 13 -13.54 22.95 -16.77
C VAL A 13 -14.16 22.28 -15.55
N ASP A 14 -15.49 22.33 -15.49
CA ASP A 14 -16.27 21.67 -14.45
C ASP A 14 -16.68 20.26 -14.88
N THR A 15 -16.64 19.31 -13.94
CA THR A 15 -17.12 17.94 -14.13
C THR A 15 -17.87 17.48 -12.90
N THR A 16 -19.13 17.06 -13.09
CA THR A 16 -19.93 16.47 -12.01
C THR A 16 -19.72 14.96 -11.98
N ALA A 17 -19.38 14.43 -10.81
CA ALA A 17 -19.23 13.00 -10.59
C ALA A 17 -20.16 12.51 -9.47
N ASN A 18 -20.76 11.34 -9.69
CA ASN A 18 -21.55 10.68 -8.67
C ASN A 18 -20.64 9.97 -7.68
N TYR A 19 -20.98 10.07 -6.40
CA TYR A 19 -20.32 9.37 -5.32
C TYR A 19 -20.19 7.87 -5.63
N GLY A 20 -19.00 7.31 -5.35
CA GLY A 20 -18.72 5.88 -5.47
C GLY A 20 -18.41 5.39 -6.89
N THR A 21 -18.30 6.30 -7.87
CA THR A 21 -17.90 5.95 -9.25
C THR A 21 -16.40 6.10 -9.47
N ASP A 22 -15.84 5.41 -10.46
CA ASP A 22 -14.42 5.54 -10.83
C ASP A 22 -14.03 6.98 -11.17
N ILE A 23 -14.93 7.72 -11.82
CA ILE A 23 -14.73 9.14 -12.15
C ILE A 23 -14.61 9.96 -10.85
N TRP A 24 -15.47 9.72 -9.86
CA TRP A 24 -15.36 10.37 -8.56
C TRP A 24 -14.01 10.09 -7.91
N PHE A 25 -13.60 8.81 -7.83
CA PHE A 25 -12.33 8.43 -7.24
C PHE A 25 -11.13 9.03 -7.97
N SER A 26 -11.17 9.07 -9.31
CA SER A 26 -10.13 9.67 -10.14
C SER A 26 -9.97 11.16 -9.85
N LEU A 27 -11.06 11.93 -9.96
CA LEU A 27 -11.03 13.39 -9.74
C LEU A 27 -10.64 13.74 -8.30
N LEU A 28 -11.04 12.95 -7.31
CA LEU A 28 -10.73 13.20 -5.89
C LEU A 28 -9.25 13.02 -5.55
N ASN A 29 -8.55 12.19 -6.31
CA ASN A 29 -7.15 11.83 -6.09
C ASN A 29 -6.20 12.43 -7.13
N ASP A 30 -6.73 13.29 -8.01
CA ASP A 30 -5.94 14.05 -8.97
C ASP A 30 -5.62 15.43 -8.38
N MET A 31 -4.34 15.82 -8.44
CA MET A 31 -3.87 17.10 -7.92
C MET A 31 -4.34 18.30 -8.75
N ASP A 32 -4.71 18.06 -10.01
CA ASP A 32 -5.18 19.09 -10.92
C ASP A 32 -6.68 19.38 -10.75
N TRP A 33 -7.38 18.66 -9.87
CA TRP A 33 -8.81 18.82 -9.63
C TRP A 33 -9.13 19.24 -8.20
N GLY A 34 -10.00 20.23 -8.07
CA GLY A 34 -10.54 20.70 -6.79
C GLY A 34 -12.05 20.50 -6.72
N ILE A 35 -12.62 20.44 -5.51
CA ILE A 35 -14.06 20.42 -5.30
C ILE A 35 -14.59 21.86 -5.32
N LEU A 36 -15.50 22.15 -6.24
CA LEU A 36 -16.14 23.46 -6.39
C LEU A 36 -17.42 23.57 -5.57
N GLU A 37 -18.32 22.61 -5.75
CA GLU A 37 -19.61 22.52 -5.04
C GLU A 37 -19.83 21.10 -4.54
N HIS A 38 -20.32 20.98 -3.30
CA HIS A 38 -20.67 19.70 -2.69
C HIS A 38 -21.94 19.85 -1.85
N GLU A 39 -22.77 18.81 -1.86
CA GLU A 39 -23.84 18.64 -0.88
C GLU A 39 -23.42 17.51 0.08
N MET A 40 -23.37 17.80 1.39
CA MET A 40 -23.10 16.77 2.38
C MET A 40 -24.32 15.86 2.55
N ALA A 41 -24.10 14.56 2.50
CA ALA A 41 -25.16 13.59 2.77
C ALA A 41 -25.52 13.59 4.26
N THR A 42 -26.81 13.72 4.58
CA THR A 42 -27.34 13.61 5.95
C THR A 42 -28.13 12.31 6.16
N ASP A 43 -27.96 11.32 5.28
CA ASP A 43 -28.63 10.03 5.37
C ASP A 43 -28.08 9.24 6.57
N GLN A 44 -28.93 9.00 7.56
CA GLN A 44 -28.54 8.27 8.78
C GLN A 44 -28.08 6.84 8.47
N VAL A 45 -28.64 6.17 7.46
CA VAL A 45 -28.23 4.81 7.10
C VAL A 45 -26.80 4.81 6.57
N LEU A 46 -26.43 5.81 5.75
CA LEU A 46 -25.07 5.98 5.27
C LEU A 46 -24.11 6.31 6.41
N ILE A 47 -24.49 7.24 7.30
CA ILE A 47 -23.69 7.61 8.46
C ILE A 47 -23.45 6.40 9.37
N ASP A 48 -24.50 5.62 9.68
CA ASP A 48 -24.39 4.42 10.50
C ASP A 48 -23.49 3.37 9.84
N SER A 49 -23.56 3.24 8.51
CA SER A 49 -22.67 2.36 7.75
C SER A 49 -21.21 2.80 7.85
N LEU A 50 -20.93 4.11 7.73
CA LEU A 50 -19.58 4.68 7.81
C LEU A 50 -18.95 4.55 9.22
N MET A 51 -19.77 4.31 10.24
CA MET A 51 -19.32 4.05 11.60
C MET A 51 -18.99 2.58 11.87
N GLN A 52 -19.25 1.67 10.92
CA GLN A 52 -18.90 0.26 11.05
C GLN A 52 -17.44 0.00 10.63
N PRO A 53 -16.85 -1.14 11.02
CA PRO A 53 -15.55 -1.53 10.49
C PRO A 53 -15.60 -1.69 8.96
N HIS A 54 -14.63 -1.10 8.28
CA HIS A 54 -14.45 -1.20 6.84
C HIS A 54 -13.14 -1.91 6.49
N LEU A 55 -13.15 -2.63 5.37
CA LEU A 55 -11.91 -3.08 4.75
C LEU A 55 -11.16 -1.86 4.23
N PHE A 56 -9.94 -1.66 4.71
CA PHE A 56 -9.08 -0.61 4.19
C PHE A 56 -8.55 -0.98 2.80
N TYR A 57 -7.97 -2.17 2.66
CA TYR A 57 -7.52 -2.74 1.39
C TYR A 57 -8.32 -4.01 1.11
N ASP A 58 -8.88 -4.14 -0.10
CA ASP A 58 -9.53 -5.37 -0.57
C ASP A 58 -8.84 -5.84 -1.85
N GLY A 59 -8.16 -6.98 -1.79
CA GLY A 59 -7.49 -7.59 -2.95
C GLY A 59 -8.46 -8.15 -4.00
N ARG A 60 -9.77 -8.16 -3.73
CA ARG A 60 -10.81 -8.54 -4.69
C ARG A 60 -11.41 -7.33 -5.42
N ASP A 61 -11.08 -6.11 -4.99
CA ASP A 61 -11.50 -4.89 -5.67
C ASP A 61 -10.98 -4.88 -7.12
N GLU A 62 -11.81 -4.47 -8.06
CA GLU A 62 -11.48 -4.54 -9.50
C GLU A 62 -10.25 -3.71 -9.85
N MET A 63 -10.07 -2.55 -9.22
CA MET A 63 -8.90 -1.70 -9.45
C MET A 63 -7.64 -2.34 -8.85
N ASN A 64 -7.72 -2.91 -7.65
CA ASN A 64 -6.57 -3.60 -7.05
C ASN A 64 -6.16 -4.84 -7.86
N VAL A 65 -7.13 -5.63 -8.34
CA VAL A 65 -6.86 -6.78 -9.24
C VAL A 65 -6.24 -6.32 -10.56
N TYR A 66 -6.74 -5.22 -11.12
CA TYR A 66 -6.19 -4.64 -12.35
C TYR A 66 -4.73 -4.20 -12.18
N LEU A 67 -4.43 -3.46 -11.12
CA LEU A 67 -3.09 -2.93 -10.85
C LEU A 67 -2.08 -4.03 -10.45
N ASP A 68 -2.57 -5.11 -9.83
CA ASP A 68 -1.76 -6.25 -9.38
C ASP A 68 -1.83 -7.46 -10.33
N THR A 69 -1.69 -7.20 -11.64
CA THR A 69 -2.01 -8.17 -12.71
C THR A 69 -1.31 -9.53 -12.61
N TYR A 70 -0.13 -9.60 -11.98
CA TYR A 70 0.70 -10.80 -11.95
C TYR A 70 0.55 -11.65 -10.69
N TYR A 71 -0.25 -11.20 -9.71
CA TYR A 71 -0.39 -11.86 -8.42
C TYR A 71 -1.86 -12.11 -8.08
N GLN A 72 -2.09 -13.07 -7.18
CA GLN A 72 -3.40 -13.40 -6.66
C GLN A 72 -3.73 -12.48 -5.48
N SER A 73 -4.01 -11.21 -5.79
CA SER A 73 -4.28 -10.18 -4.79
C SER A 73 -5.41 -10.55 -3.83
N ASP A 74 -6.43 -11.26 -4.31
CA ASP A 74 -7.57 -11.76 -3.54
C ASP A 74 -7.22 -12.81 -2.47
N SER A 75 -6.03 -13.39 -2.59
CA SER A 75 -5.52 -14.46 -1.74
C SER A 75 -4.40 -14.01 -0.81
N SER A 76 -4.03 -12.72 -0.86
CA SER A 76 -2.93 -12.14 -0.07
C SER A 76 -3.04 -12.48 1.42
N GLN A 77 -1.91 -12.73 2.07
CA GLN A 77 -1.83 -13.02 3.49
C GLN A 77 -0.84 -12.08 4.16
N PHE A 78 -1.32 -10.93 4.64
CA PHE A 78 -0.44 -9.93 5.22
C PHE A 78 0.07 -10.35 6.61
N THR A 79 1.39 -10.33 6.80
CA THR A 79 2.07 -10.77 8.04
C THR A 79 2.74 -9.66 8.82
N GLY A 80 3.10 -8.57 8.15
CA GLY A 80 3.76 -7.42 8.72
C GLY A 80 3.36 -6.15 7.98
N LEU A 81 3.40 -5.03 8.69
CA LEU A 81 3.13 -3.71 8.12
C LEU A 81 4.09 -2.69 8.73
N THR A 82 4.49 -1.71 7.93
CA THR A 82 5.21 -0.52 8.41
C THR A 82 4.79 0.69 7.59
N ALA A 83 4.98 1.87 8.17
CA ALA A 83 4.68 3.15 7.53
C ALA A 83 5.99 3.97 7.49
N PRO A 84 6.39 4.46 6.30
CA PRO A 84 7.53 5.36 6.19
C PRO A 84 7.32 6.64 7.02
N ALA A 85 8.43 7.30 7.38
CA ALA A 85 8.37 8.60 8.00
C ALA A 85 7.79 9.63 7.00
N ASP A 86 7.30 10.77 7.52
CA ASP A 86 6.66 11.88 6.79
C ASP A 86 5.18 11.66 6.41
N ASP A 87 4.57 12.65 5.74
CA ASP A 87 3.16 12.65 5.29
C ASP A 87 2.95 11.76 4.03
N GLU A 88 3.63 10.62 4.00
CA GLU A 88 3.49 9.64 2.93
C GLU A 88 2.17 8.88 3.11
N ASN A 89 1.22 9.16 2.22
CA ASN A 89 -0.09 8.51 2.17
C ASN A 89 0.04 7.07 1.65
N MET A 90 0.81 6.22 2.34
CA MET A 90 1.07 4.83 1.96
C MET A 90 1.57 3.98 3.13
N ILE A 91 1.45 2.65 3.01
CA ILE A 91 2.11 1.66 3.89
C ILE A 91 2.80 0.56 3.10
N PHE A 92 3.84 -0.04 3.68
CA PHE A 92 4.41 -1.28 3.17
C PHE A 92 3.84 -2.46 3.96
N VAL A 93 3.45 -3.52 3.28
CA VAL A 93 3.01 -4.77 3.91
C VAL A 93 3.73 -5.96 3.30
N THR A 94 4.02 -6.96 4.15
CA THR A 94 4.56 -8.25 3.68
C THR A 94 3.41 -9.19 3.38
N ASP A 95 3.40 -9.77 2.19
CA ASP A 95 2.44 -10.75 1.72
C ASP A 95 3.07 -12.14 1.72
N ASN A 96 2.55 -13.01 2.59
CA ASN A 96 3.02 -14.36 2.83
C ASN A 96 2.21 -15.43 2.07
N TYR A 97 1.31 -15.04 1.16
CA TYR A 97 0.42 -15.99 0.49
C TYR A 97 1.18 -17.12 -0.21
N GLY A 98 2.20 -16.78 -1.00
CA GLY A 98 3.14 -17.76 -1.56
C GLY A 98 2.57 -18.80 -2.52
N GLY A 99 1.26 -18.76 -2.85
CA GLY A 99 0.50 -19.81 -3.54
C GLY A 99 1.12 -20.41 -4.81
N GLN A 100 0.60 -20.08 -6.00
CA GLN A 100 1.23 -20.56 -7.24
C GLN A 100 2.50 -19.76 -7.52
N ASN A 101 3.60 -20.45 -7.83
CA ASN A 101 4.90 -19.85 -8.19
C ASN A 101 5.57 -19.00 -7.08
N ASN A 102 5.34 -19.30 -5.79
CA ASN A 102 6.00 -18.62 -4.67
C ASN A 102 5.76 -17.10 -4.68
N GLN A 103 4.51 -16.66 -4.68
CA GLN A 103 4.10 -15.26 -4.70
C GLN A 103 4.39 -14.45 -3.41
N TYR A 104 5.42 -14.83 -2.66
CA TYR A 104 5.86 -14.04 -1.50
C TYR A 104 6.40 -12.69 -1.95
N ARG A 105 6.03 -11.62 -1.25
CA ARG A 105 6.41 -10.26 -1.64
C ARG A 105 6.25 -9.25 -0.52
N ILE A 106 6.80 -8.07 -0.74
CA ILE A 106 6.47 -6.82 -0.07
C ILE A 106 5.69 -5.99 -1.08
N ILE A 107 4.55 -5.44 -0.66
CA ILE A 107 3.75 -4.52 -1.48
C ILE A 107 3.67 -3.15 -0.81
N GLN A 108 3.53 -2.13 -1.64
CA GLN A 108 3.10 -0.81 -1.25
C GLN A 108 1.60 -0.71 -1.42
N VAL A 109 0.91 -0.21 -0.40
CA VAL A 109 -0.52 0.14 -0.44
C VAL A 109 -0.63 1.66 -0.30
N ASP A 110 -1.17 2.31 -1.32
CA ASP A 110 -1.40 3.74 -1.37
C ASP A 110 -2.72 4.11 -0.70
N PHE A 111 -2.75 5.23 0.01
CA PHE A 111 -3.94 5.76 0.64
C PHE A 111 -4.60 6.71 -0.35
N LYS A 112 -5.72 6.29 -0.92
CA LYS A 112 -6.53 7.12 -1.81
C LYS A 112 -7.69 7.72 -1.04
N ARG A 113 -7.90 9.03 -1.20
CA ARG A 113 -9.08 9.71 -0.67
C ARG A 113 -10.33 9.04 -1.24
N SER A 114 -11.31 8.78 -0.38
CA SER A 114 -12.58 8.17 -0.77
C SER A 114 -13.76 9.12 -0.55
N LEU A 115 -13.73 9.85 0.58
CA LEU A 115 -14.84 10.67 1.07
C LEU A 115 -14.32 11.88 1.85
N ILE A 116 -15.12 12.95 1.87
CA ILE A 116 -15.04 13.99 2.89
C ILE A 116 -16.13 13.73 3.92
N LEU A 117 -15.78 13.82 5.20
CA LEU A 117 -16.71 13.72 6.31
C LEU A 117 -16.75 15.05 7.05
N GLU A 118 -17.97 15.52 7.38
CA GLU A 118 -18.16 16.60 8.34
C GLU A 118 -18.40 16.01 9.72
N LEU A 119 -17.51 16.33 10.66
CA LEU A 119 -17.62 15.89 12.05
C LEU A 119 -18.62 16.75 12.82
N LYS A 120 -19.07 16.26 13.98
CA LYS A 120 -19.96 17.03 14.88
C LYS A 120 -19.34 18.35 15.36
N SER A 121 -18.01 18.48 15.31
CA SER A 121 -17.29 19.72 15.61
C SER A 121 -17.43 20.79 14.50
N GLY A 122 -17.88 20.40 13.30
CA GLY A 122 -17.83 21.20 12.08
C GLY A 122 -16.54 21.03 11.28
N ASP A 123 -15.59 20.21 11.76
CA ASP A 123 -14.35 19.94 11.03
C ASP A 123 -14.61 19.03 9.84
N LEU A 124 -13.95 19.33 8.72
CA LEU A 124 -13.93 18.47 7.54
C LEU A 124 -12.69 17.59 7.57
N VAL A 125 -12.89 16.27 7.42
CA VAL A 125 -11.80 15.29 7.40
C VAL A 125 -11.90 14.37 6.18
N TRP A 126 -10.75 13.97 5.67
CA TRP A 126 -10.65 12.97 4.60
C TRP A 126 -10.77 11.56 5.17
N ALA A 127 -11.59 10.74 4.53
CA ALA A 127 -11.52 9.28 4.65
C ALA A 127 -10.69 8.71 3.51
N TYR A 128 -10.08 7.56 3.75
CA TYR A 128 -9.15 6.92 2.83
C TYR A 128 -9.51 5.44 2.60
N THR A 129 -9.13 4.95 1.43
CA THR A 129 -9.14 3.53 1.06
C THR A 129 -7.74 3.14 0.57
N GLY A 130 -7.38 1.88 0.77
CA GLY A 130 -6.12 1.30 0.31
C GLY A 130 -6.22 0.86 -1.13
N GLN A 131 -5.29 1.31 -1.96
CA GLN A 131 -5.11 0.88 -3.34
C GLN A 131 -3.75 0.21 -3.51
N PHE A 132 -3.66 -0.83 -4.33
CA PHE A 132 -2.37 -1.43 -4.68
C PHE A 132 -1.50 -0.38 -5.37
N GLY A 133 -0.36 -0.05 -4.75
CA GLY A 133 0.61 0.90 -5.33
C GLY A 133 1.63 0.17 -6.19
N SER A 134 2.38 -0.76 -5.59
CA SER A 134 3.40 -1.52 -6.31
C SER A 134 3.84 -2.79 -5.57
N THR A 135 4.48 -3.70 -6.31
CA THR A 135 5.34 -4.72 -5.69
C THR A 135 6.74 -4.14 -5.47
N VAL A 136 7.11 -3.95 -4.20
CA VAL A 136 8.42 -3.43 -3.78
C VAL A 136 9.52 -4.46 -4.05
N LYS A 137 9.27 -5.71 -3.64
CA LYS A 137 10.19 -6.83 -3.81
C LYS A 137 9.42 -8.14 -3.75
N GLY A 138 9.79 -9.10 -4.60
CA GLY A 138 9.16 -10.42 -4.64
C GLY A 138 10.15 -11.56 -4.41
N PHE A 139 9.64 -12.77 -4.41
CA PHE A 139 10.42 -13.99 -4.43
C PHE A 139 11.34 -14.07 -5.66
N GLY A 140 12.54 -14.58 -5.46
CA GLY A 140 13.55 -14.76 -6.49
C GLY A 140 14.83 -15.40 -5.95
N THR A 141 15.93 -15.26 -6.69
CA THR A 141 17.23 -15.90 -6.39
C THR A 141 18.32 -14.93 -5.94
N GLY A 142 18.06 -13.62 -5.99
CA GLY A 142 19.03 -12.59 -5.61
C GLY A 142 19.03 -12.25 -4.13
N ALA A 143 20.05 -11.51 -3.69
CA ALA A 143 20.04 -10.87 -2.38
C ALA A 143 18.80 -9.96 -2.25
N GLY A 144 18.18 -10.00 -1.07
CA GLY A 144 16.90 -9.33 -0.83
C GLY A 144 15.70 -10.05 -1.46
N THR A 145 15.79 -11.34 -1.77
CA THR A 145 14.62 -12.16 -2.09
C THR A 145 13.63 -12.16 -0.92
N VAL A 146 12.34 -12.15 -1.21
CA VAL A 146 11.28 -12.27 -0.20
C VAL A 146 10.76 -13.70 -0.22
N ASN A 147 10.87 -14.43 0.89
CA ASN A 147 10.48 -15.83 0.98
C ASN A 147 9.93 -16.15 2.36
N GLN A 148 8.61 -16.27 2.46
CA GLN A 148 7.89 -16.41 3.72
C GLN A 148 8.15 -15.27 4.73
N PRO A 149 7.84 -14.01 4.35
CA PRO A 149 8.11 -12.86 5.21
C PRO A 149 7.22 -12.86 6.47
N LEU A 150 7.80 -12.45 7.59
CA LEU A 150 7.12 -12.40 8.90
C LEU A 150 6.92 -10.99 9.43
N SER A 151 7.89 -10.10 9.22
CA SER A 151 7.85 -8.74 9.74
C SER A 151 8.59 -7.80 8.82
N ILE A 152 8.25 -6.52 8.89
CA ILE A 152 8.91 -5.45 8.14
C ILE A 152 8.95 -4.20 9.01
N ASP A 153 10.02 -3.42 8.87
CA ASP A 153 10.15 -2.09 9.42
C ASP A 153 10.91 -1.17 8.45
N VAL A 154 10.76 0.13 8.60
CA VAL A 154 11.37 1.14 7.72
C VAL A 154 12.13 2.16 8.55
N ASP A 155 13.33 2.53 8.11
CA ASP A 155 14.09 3.63 8.73
C ASP A 155 13.76 5.00 8.12
N TYR A 156 14.28 6.06 8.74
CA TYR A 156 14.08 7.44 8.30
C TYR A 156 14.66 7.76 6.91
N GLN A 157 15.45 6.87 6.32
CA GLN A 157 15.99 7.01 4.96
C GLN A 157 15.14 6.24 3.94
N GLY A 158 14.06 5.58 4.38
CA GLY A 158 13.21 4.75 3.54
C GLY A 158 13.77 3.34 3.30
N ASN A 159 14.83 2.93 4.02
CA ASN A 159 15.32 1.56 3.89
C ASN A 159 14.38 0.61 4.62
N LEU A 160 14.04 -0.50 3.99
CA LEU A 160 13.16 -1.53 4.53
C LEU A 160 13.97 -2.70 5.07
N TYR A 161 13.70 -3.05 6.31
CA TYR A 161 14.27 -4.21 7.00
C TYR A 161 13.15 -5.22 7.20
N TYR A 162 13.37 -6.47 6.80
CA TYR A 162 12.34 -7.49 6.94
C TYR A 162 12.94 -8.81 7.39
N THR A 163 12.12 -9.58 8.10
CA THR A 163 12.47 -10.93 8.53
C THR A 163 11.63 -11.96 7.81
N GLN A 164 12.16 -13.18 7.68
CA GLN A 164 11.49 -14.24 6.94
C GLN A 164 11.89 -15.63 7.45
N THR A 165 11.02 -16.63 7.22
CA THR A 165 11.29 -18.05 7.59
C THR A 165 11.71 -18.91 6.42
N GLY A 166 11.69 -18.36 5.20
CA GLY A 166 12.14 -19.06 4.02
C GLY A 166 13.64 -19.36 4.04
N ASN A 167 14.12 -19.97 2.96
CA ASN A 167 15.51 -20.35 2.83
C ASN A 167 16.46 -19.14 2.79
N TYR A 168 17.73 -19.42 3.08
CA TYR A 168 18.92 -18.56 2.93
C TYR A 168 19.23 -17.63 4.10
N PHE A 169 18.45 -16.57 4.33
CA PHE A 169 18.80 -15.56 5.32
C PHE A 169 17.55 -15.06 6.07
N PRO A 170 17.57 -15.02 7.42
CA PRO A 170 16.39 -14.67 8.20
C PRO A 170 16.10 -13.18 8.27
N VAL A 171 17.08 -12.32 7.96
CA VAL A 171 16.98 -10.86 8.01
C VAL A 171 17.55 -10.27 6.74
N HIS A 172 16.83 -9.29 6.19
CA HIS A 172 17.23 -8.57 4.99
C HIS A 172 17.05 -7.08 5.17
N MET A 173 17.81 -6.31 4.40
CA MET A 173 17.63 -4.89 4.18
C MET A 173 17.52 -4.65 2.68
N ILE A 174 16.56 -3.83 2.26
CA ILE A 174 16.49 -3.26 0.91
C ILE A 174 16.37 -1.75 0.99
N TYR A 175 16.91 -1.04 0.01
CA TYR A 175 16.83 0.41 -0.05
C TYR A 175 16.30 0.87 -1.42
N PRO A 176 15.52 1.96 -1.45
CA PRO A 176 14.94 2.47 -2.68
C PRO A 176 16.02 3.14 -3.55
N ASN A 177 15.96 2.89 -4.84
CA ASN A 177 16.60 3.70 -5.87
C ASN A 177 15.49 4.39 -6.67
N LEU A 178 15.37 5.70 -6.46
CA LEU A 178 14.34 6.56 -7.05
C LEU A 178 14.88 7.39 -8.24
N SER A 179 16.08 7.09 -8.75
CA SER A 179 16.70 7.90 -9.79
C SER A 179 16.12 7.68 -11.19
N GLY A 180 15.24 6.70 -11.37
CA GLY A 180 14.58 6.39 -12.64
C GLY A 180 13.07 6.56 -12.58
N ASP A 181 12.40 6.24 -13.69
CA ASP A 181 10.94 6.38 -13.81
C ASP A 181 10.15 5.46 -12.85
N PHE A 182 10.81 4.44 -12.29
CA PHE A 182 10.24 3.51 -11.33
C PHE A 182 11.16 3.34 -10.12
N ALA A 183 10.56 3.23 -8.94
CA ALA A 183 11.29 2.87 -7.72
C ALA A 183 11.80 1.42 -7.84
N VAL A 184 13.10 1.22 -7.66
CA VAL A 184 13.73 -0.11 -7.64
C VAL A 184 14.38 -0.35 -6.30
N TYR A 185 14.12 -1.51 -5.68
CA TYR A 185 14.68 -1.84 -4.38
C TYR A 185 15.87 -2.81 -4.49
N THR A 186 17.01 -2.35 -4.01
CA THR A 186 18.29 -3.09 -4.03
C THR A 186 18.59 -3.64 -2.65
N SER A 187 19.21 -4.82 -2.58
CA SER A 187 19.63 -5.41 -1.30
C SER A 187 20.75 -4.59 -0.68
N GLY A 188 20.56 -4.17 0.56
CA GLY A 188 21.57 -3.53 1.40
C GLY A 188 22.55 -4.52 2.01
N PHE A 189 22.12 -5.76 2.21
CA PHE A 189 22.98 -6.86 2.66
C PHE A 189 23.35 -7.81 1.52
N GLN A 190 24.60 -8.28 1.51
CA GLN A 190 25.18 -9.15 0.50
C GLN A 190 25.73 -10.42 1.15
N PRO A 191 25.41 -11.61 0.62
CA PRO A 191 26.06 -12.86 1.03
C PRO A 191 27.58 -12.74 0.94
N GLU A 192 28.30 -13.39 1.87
CA GLU A 192 29.77 -13.42 1.96
C GLU A 192 30.45 -12.09 2.34
N ALA A 193 29.76 -10.94 2.20
CA ALA A 193 30.28 -9.63 2.59
C ALA A 193 29.75 -9.17 3.94
N ASP A 194 28.47 -9.45 4.21
CA ASP A 194 27.80 -9.05 5.46
C ASP A 194 27.54 -10.28 6.34
N ASP A 195 28.09 -10.23 7.54
CA ASP A 195 27.97 -11.26 8.58
C ASP A 195 26.52 -11.67 8.91
N ILE A 196 25.58 -10.72 8.82
CA ILE A 196 24.14 -10.99 9.01
C ILE A 196 23.55 -11.94 7.95
N MET A 197 24.26 -12.09 6.83
CA MET A 197 23.96 -13.01 5.74
C MET A 197 24.77 -14.31 5.84
N ASP A 198 25.30 -14.65 7.03
CA ASP A 198 25.87 -15.98 7.29
C ASP A 198 24.80 -16.92 7.88
N PRO A 199 24.36 -17.97 7.15
CA PRO A 199 23.35 -18.89 7.65
C PRO A 199 23.82 -19.71 8.86
N LEU A 200 25.13 -19.85 9.09
CA LEU A 200 25.67 -20.59 10.23
C LEU A 200 25.38 -19.91 11.57
N TRP A 201 25.17 -18.59 11.57
CA TRP A 201 24.94 -17.81 12.79
C TRP A 201 23.54 -18.03 13.36
N PHE A 202 22.62 -18.56 12.55
CA PHE A 202 21.22 -18.75 12.90
C PHE A 202 20.81 -20.23 12.98
N GLN A 203 21.76 -21.16 12.84
CA GLN A 203 21.50 -22.58 13.07
C GLN A 203 21.43 -22.85 14.58
N MET A 204 20.24 -23.21 15.07
CA MET A 204 20.08 -23.73 16.43
C MET A 204 20.94 -24.99 16.59
N HIS A 205 21.97 -24.88 17.42
CA HIS A 205 22.64 -26.04 17.95
C HIS A 205 21.69 -26.68 18.96
N TRP A 206 21.14 -27.85 18.63
CA TRP A 206 20.46 -28.68 19.60
C TRP A 206 21.49 -29.10 20.66
N ILE A 207 21.37 -28.53 21.86
CA ILE A 207 22.11 -28.95 23.05
C ILE A 207 21.38 -30.13 23.69
#